data_AF-A0A7K8TJU9-F1
#
_entry.id   AF-A0A7K8TJU9-F1
#
_cell.length_a   1.000
_cell.length_b   1.000
_cell.length_c   1.000
_cell.angle_alpha   90.00
_cell.angle_beta   90.00
_cell.angle_gamma   90.00
#
_symmetry.space_group_name_H-M   'P 1'
#
loop_
_entity.id
_entity.type
_entity.pdbx_description
1 polymer ?
#
loop_
_entity_poly.entity_id
_entity_poly.type
_entity_poly.pdbx_seq_one_letter_code
_entity_poly.pdbx_strand_id
1 'polypeptide(L)'
;EEETTILQLEKNLRTRVEVMRKQKRDRKQELKALQEQDRDLCDILCTTLFCIDGNAVPSLEDLDRYRRHLASLTAKKEQRREEFVSSKRQIILLMEELDHTPDTSFERDVACEDEEAFCLSPDNIAALQSLLQQLEARRSLNEAVCAELRSRIMALWERLQVPVEERESSAVH
;
A
#
# COMPACT_ATOMS: atom_id res chain seq x y z
N GLU A 1 15.36 -16.84 -59.32
CA GLU A 1 14.42 -15.80 -58.84
C GLU A 1 13.06 -16.17 -59.42
N GLU A 2 12.06 -16.45 -58.60
CA GLU A 2 10.71 -16.71 -59.11
C GLU A 2 10.17 -15.38 -59.68
N GLU A 3 9.87 -15.35 -60.98
CA GLU A 3 9.24 -14.20 -61.63
C GLU A 3 7.81 -14.03 -61.09
N THR A 4 7.67 -13.33 -59.97
CA THR A 4 6.36 -12.96 -59.45
C THR A 4 5.69 -12.00 -60.42
N THR A 5 4.51 -12.38 -60.92
CA THR A 5 3.72 -11.48 -61.78
C THR A 5 3.40 -10.18 -61.05
N ILE A 6 3.23 -9.08 -61.80
CA ILE A 6 2.86 -7.77 -61.26
C ILE A 6 1.59 -7.85 -60.39
N LEU A 7 0.63 -8.69 -60.81
CA LEU A 7 -0.60 -8.95 -60.04
C LEU A 7 -0.32 -9.64 -58.70
N GLN A 8 0.58 -10.62 -58.67
CA GLN A 8 0.95 -11.31 -57.43
C GLN A 8 1.73 -10.38 -56.49
N LEU A 9 2.61 -9.52 -57.03
CA LEU A 9 3.35 -8.53 -56.25
C LEU A 9 2.40 -7.52 -55.59
N GLU A 10 1.42 -6.99 -56.34
CA GLU A 10 0.41 -6.08 -55.80
C GLU A 10 -0.38 -6.72 -54.65
N LYS A 11 -0.86 -7.95 -54.85
CA LYS A 11 -1.61 -8.70 -53.82
C LYS A 11 -0.76 -8.91 -52.56
N ASN A 12 0.52 -9.27 -52.71
CA ASN A 12 1.44 -9.46 -51.59
C ASN A 12 1.67 -8.14 -50.83
N LEU A 13 1.89 -7.03 -51.54
CA LEU A 13 2.07 -5.71 -50.93
C LEU A 13 0.81 -5.24 -50.20
N ARG A 14 -0.37 -5.40 -50.81
CA ARG A 14 -1.66 -5.07 -50.18
C ARG A 14 -1.86 -5.84 -48.88
N THR A 15 -1.64 -7.15 -48.92
CA THR A 15 -1.73 -8.03 -47.74
C THR A 15 -0.76 -7.58 -46.64
N ARG A 16 0.49 -7.27 -47.00
CA ARG A 16 1.50 -6.79 -46.05
C ARG A 16 1.11 -5.46 -45.41
N VAL A 17 0.53 -4.53 -46.18
CA VAL A 17 0.01 -3.25 -45.66
C VAL A 17 -1.15 -3.47 -44.70
N GLU A 18 -2.07 -4.39 -44.99
CA GLU A 18 -3.18 -4.74 -44.10
C GLU A 18 -2.69 -5.29 -42.75
N VAL A 19 -1.70 -6.19 -42.79
CA VAL A 19 -1.06 -6.73 -41.58
C VAL A 19 -0.40 -5.61 -40.77
N MET A 20 0.38 -4.73 -41.40
CA MET A 20 1.03 -3.61 -40.72
C MET A 20 0.01 -2.62 -40.12
N ARG A 21 -1.10 -2.36 -40.82
CA ARG A 21 -2.20 -1.53 -40.31
C ARG A 21 -2.87 -2.16 -39.09
N LYS A 22 -3.05 -3.49 -39.10
CA LYS A 22 -3.56 -4.23 -37.94
C LYS A 22 -2.61 -4.10 -36.75
N GLN A 23 -1.33 -4.41 -36.93
CA GLN A 23 -0.31 -4.27 -35.87
C GLN A 23 -0.26 -2.86 -35.28
N LYS A 24 -0.35 -1.81 -36.12
CA LYS A 24 -0.42 -0.42 -35.65
C LYS A 24 -1.64 -0.17 -34.76
N ARG A 25 -2.82 -0.69 -35.13
CA ARG A 25 -4.04 -0.53 -34.31
C ARG A 25 -3.90 -1.27 -33.00
N ASP A 26 -3.46 -2.52 -33.04
CA ASP A 26 -3.32 -3.38 -31.87
C ASP A 26 -2.36 -2.74 -30.85
N ARG A 27 -1.19 -2.27 -31.30
CA ARG A 27 -0.22 -1.57 -30.43
C ARG A 27 -0.75 -0.26 -29.84
N LYS A 28 -1.51 0.52 -30.61
CA LYS A 28 -2.13 1.76 -30.09
C LYS A 28 -3.24 1.47 -29.10
N GLN A 29 -4.01 0.41 -29.31
CA GLN A 29 -5.05 0.00 -28.37
C GLN A 29 -4.43 -0.52 -27.07
N GLU A 30 -3.38 -1.33 -27.17
CA GLU A 30 -2.65 -1.79 -26.00
C GLU A 30 -2.05 -0.63 -25.20
N LEU A 31 -1.39 0.33 -25.85
CA LEU A 31 -0.83 1.50 -25.16
C LEU A 31 -1.91 2.27 -24.37
N LYS A 32 -3.11 2.43 -24.93
CA LYS A 32 -4.23 3.08 -24.22
C LYS A 32 -4.64 2.30 -22.96
N ALA A 33 -4.79 0.98 -23.08
CA ALA A 33 -5.13 0.14 -21.93
C ALA A 33 -4.05 0.19 -20.83
N LEU A 34 -2.77 0.21 -21.22
CA LEU A 34 -1.65 0.36 -20.28
C LEU A 34 -1.67 1.73 -19.59
N GLN A 35 -1.98 2.81 -20.33
CA GLN A 35 -2.10 4.18 -19.78
C GLN A 35 -3.30 4.35 -18.84
N GLU A 36 -4.41 3.66 -19.10
CA GLU A 36 -5.57 3.63 -18.21
C GLU A 36 -5.19 2.96 -16.88
N GLN A 37 -4.57 1.78 -16.94
CA GLN A 37 -4.09 1.08 -15.74
C GLN A 37 -3.04 1.90 -14.96
N ASP A 38 -2.14 2.58 -15.66
CA ASP A 38 -1.12 3.43 -15.03
C ASP A 38 -1.75 4.56 -14.24
N ARG A 39 -2.79 5.19 -14.79
CA ARG A 39 -3.53 6.25 -14.11
C ARG A 39 -4.17 5.75 -12.82
N ASP A 40 -4.88 4.63 -12.89
CA ASP A 40 -5.55 4.05 -11.73
C ASP A 40 -4.53 3.71 -10.61
N LEU A 41 -3.38 3.13 -10.98
CA LEU A 41 -2.32 2.81 -10.01
C LEU A 41 -1.65 4.07 -9.45
N CYS A 42 -1.38 5.07 -10.29
CA CYS A 42 -0.76 6.32 -9.90
C CYS A 42 -1.66 7.16 -8.98
N ASP A 43 -2.97 7.15 -9.20
CA ASP A 43 -3.94 7.84 -8.35
C ASP A 43 -3.91 7.25 -6.93
N ILE A 44 -3.88 5.91 -6.81
CA ILE A 44 -3.82 5.21 -5.51
C ILE A 44 -2.46 5.39 -4.82
N LEU A 45 -1.35 5.25 -5.57
CA LEU A 45 0.01 5.30 -5.03
C LEU A 45 0.56 6.71 -4.85
N CYS A 46 -0.16 7.70 -5.38
CA CYS A 46 0.24 9.09 -5.54
C CYS A 46 1.60 9.22 -6.23
N THR A 47 1.77 8.52 -7.37
CA THR A 47 3.00 8.54 -8.18
C THR A 47 2.77 9.20 -9.53
N THR A 48 3.86 9.64 -10.17
CA THR A 48 3.80 10.26 -11.50
C THR A 48 3.55 9.22 -12.60
N LEU A 49 2.72 9.57 -13.59
CA LEU A 49 2.46 8.75 -14.77
C LEU A 49 3.74 8.44 -15.56
N PHE A 50 3.80 7.25 -16.14
CA PHE A 50 4.86 6.85 -17.04
C PHE A 50 4.64 7.45 -18.44
N CYS A 51 5.69 8.04 -19.02
CA CYS A 51 5.60 8.73 -20.30
C CYS A 51 6.35 7.97 -21.40
N ILE A 52 5.63 7.72 -22.49
CA ILE A 52 6.14 7.37 -23.82
C ILE A 52 5.50 8.35 -24.80
N ASP A 53 6.13 8.65 -25.94
CA ASP A 53 5.54 9.49 -26.97
C ASP A 53 4.18 8.91 -27.46
N GLY A 54 3.09 9.51 -26.98
CA GLY A 54 1.72 9.10 -27.30
C GLY A 54 1.27 9.44 -28.72
N ASN A 55 2.01 10.29 -29.42
CA ASN A 55 1.70 10.65 -30.82
C ASN A 55 2.26 9.63 -31.80
N ALA A 56 3.38 8.99 -31.44
CA ALA A 56 4.01 7.93 -32.22
C ALA A 56 3.27 6.58 -32.12
N VAL A 57 3.66 5.62 -32.97
CA VAL A 57 3.29 4.21 -32.79
C VAL A 57 4.36 3.60 -31.89
N PRO A 58 4.02 3.03 -30.73
CA PRO A 58 5.01 2.49 -29.83
C PRO A 58 5.72 1.29 -30.46
N SER A 59 7.01 1.16 -30.17
CA SER A 59 7.77 -0.06 -30.46
C SER A 59 7.34 -1.19 -29.53
N LEU A 60 7.77 -2.42 -29.82
CA LEU A 60 7.55 -3.54 -28.90
C LEU A 60 8.33 -3.33 -27.58
N GLU A 61 9.54 -2.76 -27.67
CA GLU A 61 10.37 -2.46 -26.50
C GLU A 61 9.73 -1.38 -25.61
N ASP A 62 9.08 -0.38 -26.20
CA ASP A 62 8.31 0.64 -25.48
C ASP A 62 7.17 -0.01 -24.67
N LEU A 63 6.39 -0.88 -25.32
CA LEU A 63 5.31 -1.61 -24.66
C LEU A 63 5.84 -2.53 -23.56
N ASP A 64 6.95 -3.24 -23.79
CA ASP A 64 7.59 -4.08 -22.76
C ASP A 64 8.12 -3.28 -21.58
N ARG A 65 8.65 -2.08 -21.81
CA ARG A 65 9.06 -1.16 -20.76
C ARG A 65 7.86 -0.69 -19.94
N TYR A 66 6.75 -0.36 -20.59
CA TYR A 66 5.51 0.02 -19.93
C TYR A 66 4.95 -1.13 -19.08
N ARG A 67 4.85 -2.35 -19.63
CA ARG A 67 4.38 -3.54 -18.90
C ARG A 67 5.24 -3.81 -17.65
N ARG A 68 6.57 -3.69 -17.75
CA ARG A 68 7.47 -3.83 -16.59
C ARG A 68 7.25 -2.73 -15.54
N HIS A 69 7.01 -1.49 -15.99
CA HIS A 69 6.68 -0.40 -15.07
C HIS A 69 5.39 -0.69 -14.29
N LEU A 70 4.31 -1.06 -14.98
CA LEU A 70 3.05 -1.44 -14.34
C LEU A 70 3.21 -2.62 -13.40
N ALA A 71 3.95 -3.66 -13.79
CA ALA A 71 4.23 -4.79 -12.91
C ALA A 71 4.93 -4.36 -11.61
N SER A 72 5.86 -3.41 -11.71
CA SER A 72 6.52 -2.82 -10.53
C SER A 72 5.57 -1.98 -9.68
N LEU A 73 4.68 -1.19 -10.28
CA LEU A 73 3.67 -0.41 -9.55
C LEU A 73 2.67 -1.32 -8.84
N THR A 74 2.19 -2.37 -9.51
CA THR A 74 1.30 -3.37 -8.91
C THR A 74 1.97 -4.06 -7.73
N ALA A 75 3.22 -4.54 -7.88
CA ALA A 75 3.94 -5.14 -6.76
C ALA A 75 4.10 -4.18 -5.57
N LYS A 76 4.36 -2.89 -5.84
CA LYS A 76 4.45 -1.86 -4.81
C LYS A 76 3.10 -1.57 -4.13
N LYS A 77 2.01 -1.59 -4.89
CA LYS A 77 0.64 -1.46 -4.35
C LYS A 77 0.35 -2.60 -3.39
N GLU A 78 0.60 -3.84 -3.80
CA GLU A 78 0.38 -5.02 -2.94
C GLU A 78 1.21 -4.94 -1.66
N GLN A 79 2.50 -4.59 -1.77
CA GLN A 79 3.37 -4.40 -0.61
C GLN A 79 2.82 -3.33 0.36
N ARG A 80 2.51 -2.12 -0.14
CA ARG A 80 1.99 -1.04 0.71
C ARG A 80 0.63 -1.40 1.31
N ARG A 81 -0.17 -2.18 0.60
CA ARG A 81 -1.46 -2.62 1.09
C ARG A 81 -1.30 -3.61 2.25
N GLU A 82 -0.38 -4.56 2.14
CA GLU A 82 -0.06 -5.48 3.23
C GLU A 82 0.49 -4.75 4.46
N GLU A 83 1.40 -3.78 4.25
CA GLU A 83 1.91 -2.90 5.32
C GLU A 83 0.78 -2.10 5.98
N PHE A 84 -0.15 -1.55 5.19
CA PHE A 84 -1.30 -0.81 5.71
C PHE A 84 -2.23 -1.70 6.54
N VAL A 85 -2.61 -2.87 6.02
CA VAL A 85 -3.55 -3.78 6.69
C VAL A 85 -2.97 -4.31 8.00
N SER A 86 -1.69 -4.70 8.01
CA SER A 86 -1.00 -5.15 9.22
C SER A 86 -0.91 -4.03 10.27
N SER A 87 -0.49 -2.83 9.87
CA SER A 87 -0.37 -1.68 10.77
C SER A 87 -1.73 -1.22 11.30
N LYS A 88 -2.78 -1.19 10.45
CA LYS A 88 -4.15 -0.84 10.86
C LYS A 88 -4.65 -1.77 11.96
N ARG A 89 -4.47 -3.09 11.80
CA ARG A 89 -4.85 -4.06 12.84
C ARG A 89 -4.13 -3.80 14.15
N GLN A 90 -2.83 -3.52 14.10
CA GLN A 90 -2.04 -3.23 15.29
C GLN A 90 -2.47 -1.92 15.97
N ILE A 91 -2.74 -0.88 15.19
CA ILE A 91 -3.25 0.41 15.68
C ILE A 91 -4.58 0.22 16.40
N ILE A 92 -5.53 -0.50 15.82
CA ILE A 92 -6.84 -0.76 16.46
C ILE A 92 -6.66 -1.46 17.81
N LEU A 93 -5.83 -2.50 17.88
CA LEU A 93 -5.56 -3.20 19.14
C LEU A 93 -4.90 -2.30 20.20
N LEU A 94 -3.94 -1.46 19.79
CA LEU A 94 -3.30 -0.52 20.71
C LEU A 94 -4.27 0.57 21.17
N MET A 95 -5.14 1.05 20.30
CA MET A 95 -6.19 2.01 20.68
C MET A 95 -7.16 1.41 21.68
N GLU A 96 -7.58 0.15 21.48
CA GLU A 96 -8.40 -0.59 22.44
C GLU A 96 -7.68 -0.80 23.78
N GLU A 97 -6.41 -1.23 23.79
CA GLU A 97 -5.61 -1.42 25.01
C GLU A 97 -5.39 -0.12 25.80
N LEU A 98 -5.32 1.01 25.11
CA LEU A 98 -5.11 2.33 25.69
C LEU A 98 -6.40 3.08 26.02
N ASP A 99 -7.57 2.46 25.80
CA ASP A 99 -8.90 3.10 25.85
C ASP A 99 -8.93 4.43 25.07
N HIS A 100 -8.22 4.50 23.93
CA HIS A 100 -8.05 5.70 23.11
C HIS A 100 -9.01 5.68 21.93
N THR A 101 -9.86 6.70 21.83
CA THR A 101 -10.75 6.88 20.68
C THR A 101 -10.07 7.70 19.57
N PRO A 102 -10.34 7.41 18.29
CA PRO A 102 -9.80 8.20 17.17
C PRO A 102 -10.12 9.70 17.25
N ASP A 103 -9.11 10.52 17.52
CA ASP A 103 -9.29 11.96 17.78
C ASP A 103 -9.01 12.81 16.54
N THR A 104 -8.02 12.41 15.74
CA THR A 104 -7.66 13.09 14.50
C THR A 104 -8.49 12.60 13.30
N SER A 105 -8.56 13.39 12.23
CA SER A 105 -9.18 12.92 10.98
C SER A 105 -8.47 11.68 10.46
N PHE A 106 -7.13 11.70 10.47
CA PHE A 106 -6.31 10.58 10.02
C PHE A 106 -6.57 9.30 10.83
N GLU A 107 -6.66 9.37 12.15
CA GLU A 107 -7.01 8.21 12.97
C GLU A 107 -8.40 7.64 12.63
N ARG A 108 -9.38 8.52 12.37
CA ARG A 108 -10.72 8.08 11.94
C ARG A 108 -10.67 7.41 10.58
N ASP A 109 -9.91 7.96 9.64
CA ASP A 109 -9.73 7.39 8.31
C ASP A 109 -9.09 5.98 8.42
N VAL A 110 -8.06 5.84 9.25
CA VAL A 110 -7.39 4.53 9.48
C VAL A 110 -8.31 3.54 10.19
N ALA A 111 -9.00 3.94 11.26
CA ALA A 111 -9.77 3.04 12.12
C ALA A 111 -11.14 2.67 11.53
N CYS A 112 -11.81 3.58 10.82
CA CYS A 112 -13.22 3.44 10.46
C CYS A 112 -13.47 3.29 8.95
N GLU A 113 -12.58 3.72 8.07
CA GLU A 113 -12.81 3.62 6.63
C GLU A 113 -12.44 2.26 6.04
N ASP A 114 -12.96 2.00 4.84
CA ASP A 114 -12.65 0.81 4.03
C ASP A 114 -11.16 0.82 3.64
N GLU A 115 -10.52 -0.35 3.74
CA GLU A 115 -9.13 -0.54 3.36
C GLU A 115 -8.87 -0.25 1.87
N GLU A 116 -9.88 -0.39 1.01
CA GLU A 116 -9.79 -0.07 -0.43
C GLU A 116 -9.86 1.43 -0.72
N ALA A 117 -10.43 2.23 0.18
CA ALA A 117 -10.59 3.68 0.01
C ALA A 117 -9.33 4.47 0.41
N PHE A 118 -8.45 3.86 1.20
CA PHE A 118 -7.27 4.53 1.73
C PHE A 118 -6.21 4.79 0.64
N CYS A 119 -5.80 6.05 0.49
CA CYS A 119 -4.74 6.42 -0.44
C CYS A 119 -3.38 5.92 0.06
N LEU A 120 -2.73 5.03 -0.69
CA LEU A 120 -1.44 4.41 -0.37
C LEU A 120 -0.26 5.33 -0.75
N SER A 121 -0.40 6.62 -0.46
CA SER A 121 0.63 7.63 -0.70
C SER A 121 1.83 7.41 0.25
N PRO A 122 3.05 7.83 -0.13
CA PRO A 122 4.21 7.73 0.77
C PRO A 122 3.98 8.49 2.09
N ASP A 123 3.30 9.64 2.03
CA ASP A 123 3.04 10.47 3.20
C ASP A 123 2.03 9.80 4.14
N ASN A 124 1.00 9.15 3.60
CA ASN A 124 0.00 8.43 4.39
C ASN A 124 0.60 7.18 5.06
N ILE A 125 1.48 6.45 4.36
CA ILE A 125 2.20 5.31 4.95
C ILE A 125 3.14 5.79 6.05
N ALA A 126 3.83 6.91 5.86
CA ALA A 126 4.68 7.49 6.92
C ALA A 126 3.86 7.98 8.12
N ALA A 127 2.70 8.60 7.89
CA ALA A 127 1.79 9.02 8.94
C ALA A 127 1.24 7.82 9.73
N LEU A 128 0.94 6.71 9.06
CA LEU A 128 0.50 5.45 9.69
C LEU A 128 1.58 4.88 10.62
N GLN A 129 2.84 4.85 10.16
CA GLN A 129 3.97 4.41 10.97
C GLN A 129 4.21 5.33 12.17
N SER A 130 4.09 6.65 11.97
CA SER A 130 4.19 7.62 13.06
C SER A 130 3.10 7.41 14.11
N LEU A 131 1.85 7.18 13.69
CA LEU A 131 0.75 6.91 14.60
C LEU A 131 1.00 5.64 15.41
N LEU A 132 1.43 4.56 14.75
CA LEU A 132 1.77 3.31 15.41
C LEU A 132 2.86 3.51 16.48
N GLN A 133 3.95 4.19 16.12
CA GLN A 133 5.05 4.47 17.03
C GLN A 133 4.59 5.32 18.24
N GLN A 134 3.69 6.28 18.02
CA GLN A 134 3.15 7.11 19.11
C GLN A 134 2.30 6.29 20.09
N LEU A 135 1.46 5.39 19.59
CA LEU A 135 0.65 4.50 20.43
C LEU A 135 1.52 3.52 21.22
N GLU A 136 2.53 2.91 20.60
CA GLU A 136 3.50 2.04 21.28
C GLU A 136 4.29 2.78 22.36
N ALA A 137 4.72 4.02 22.07
CA ALA A 137 5.39 4.87 23.05
C ALA A 137 4.48 5.18 24.26
N ARG A 138 3.20 5.47 24.02
CA ARG A 138 2.23 5.71 25.09
C ARG A 138 1.98 4.46 25.93
N ARG A 139 1.86 3.29 25.30
CA ARG A 139 1.74 2.00 25.99
C ARG A 139 2.93 1.70 26.88
N SER A 140 4.14 1.82 26.36
CA SER A 140 5.36 1.58 27.13
C SER A 140 5.52 2.55 28.31
N LEU A 141 5.11 3.82 28.15
CA LEU A 141 5.08 4.78 29.25
C LEU A 141 4.08 4.37 30.33
N ASN A 142 2.86 3.99 29.95
CA ASN A 142 1.84 3.51 30.90
C ASN A 142 2.34 2.27 31.66
N GLU A 143 2.96 1.32 30.97
CA GLU A 143 3.52 0.11 31.57
C GLU A 143 4.64 0.44 32.56
N ALA A 144 5.54 1.36 32.21
CA ALA A 144 6.62 1.80 33.09
C ALA A 144 6.09 2.47 34.37
N VAL A 145 5.08 3.36 34.25
CA VAL A 145 4.43 4.00 35.39
C VAL A 145 3.72 2.96 36.26
N CYS A 146 2.99 2.02 35.66
CA CYS A 146 2.34 0.93 36.39
C CYS A 146 3.35 0.05 37.13
N ALA A 147 4.48 -0.28 36.51
CA ALA A 147 5.55 -1.07 37.13
C ALA A 147 6.18 -0.32 38.33
N GLU A 148 6.43 0.97 38.20
CA GLU A 148 6.92 1.81 39.29
C GLU A 148 5.93 1.84 40.47
N LEU A 149 4.65 2.08 40.20
CA LEU A 149 3.60 2.10 41.22
C LEU A 149 3.46 0.74 41.91
N ARG A 150 3.46 -0.37 41.16
CA ARG A 150 3.45 -1.73 41.72
C ARG A 150 4.66 -1.98 42.60
N SER A 151 5.85 -1.54 42.21
CA SER A 151 7.07 -1.63 43.03
C SER A 151 6.94 -0.85 44.34
N ARG A 152 6.37 0.35 44.29
CA ARG A 152 6.11 1.17 45.48
C ARG A 152 5.07 0.54 46.40
N ILE A 153 4.02 -0.08 45.86
CA ILE A 153 3.02 -0.83 46.63
C ILE A 153 3.69 -2.02 47.34
N MET A 154 4.50 -2.81 46.64
CA MET A 154 5.24 -3.92 47.24
C MET A 154 6.14 -3.44 48.40
N ALA A 155 6.87 -2.34 48.21
CA ALA A 155 7.71 -1.77 49.27
C ALA A 155 6.89 -1.32 50.51
N LEU A 156 5.67 -0.81 50.31
CA LEU A 156 4.76 -0.46 51.41
C LEU A 156 4.22 -1.70 52.12
N TRP A 157 3.83 -2.74 51.39
CA TRP A 157 3.38 -4.01 51.95
C TRP A 157 4.44 -4.67 52.83
N GLU A 158 5.70 -4.66 52.39
CA GLU A 158 6.82 -5.16 53.20
C GLU A 158 6.99 -4.36 54.50
N ARG A 159 6.90 -3.02 54.43
CA ARG A 159 7.04 -2.15 55.60
C ARG A 159 5.88 -2.29 56.60
N LEU A 160 4.68 -2.50 56.10
CA LEU A 160 3.47 -2.65 56.90
C LEU A 160 3.22 -4.10 57.34
N GLN A 161 4.02 -5.06 56.87
CA GLN A 161 3.84 -6.49 57.09
C GLN A 161 2.44 -6.98 56.70
N VAL A 162 1.94 -6.52 55.55
CA VAL A 162 0.63 -6.93 55.04
C VAL A 162 0.63 -8.44 54.77
N PRO A 163 -0.36 -9.21 55.27
CA PRO A 163 -0.48 -10.66 55.07
C PRO A 163 -0.54 -11.04 53.58
N VAL A 164 -0.08 -12.25 53.25
CA VAL A 164 0.01 -12.71 51.85
C VAL A 164 -1.39 -12.81 51.21
N GLU A 165 -2.40 -13.17 52.00
CA GLU A 165 -3.79 -13.30 51.56
C GLU A 165 -4.37 -11.96 51.06
N GLU A 166 -4.01 -10.86 51.72
CA GLU A 166 -4.40 -9.51 51.31
C GLU A 166 -3.63 -9.03 50.06
N ARG A 167 -2.39 -9.49 49.88
CA ARG A 167 -1.60 -9.19 48.67
C ARG A 167 -2.12 -9.94 47.45
N GLU A 168 -2.44 -11.22 47.63
CA GLU A 168 -2.98 -12.09 46.57
C GLU A 168 -4.37 -11.62 46.12
N SER A 169 -5.23 -11.21 47.05
CA SER A 169 -6.53 -10.62 46.68
C SER A 169 -6.41 -9.31 45.91
N SER A 170 -5.32 -8.55 46.12
CA SER A 170 -5.06 -7.29 45.43
C SER A 170 -4.35 -7.44 44.08
N ALA A 171 -3.79 -8.61 43.77
CA ALA A 171 -3.01 -8.86 42.54
C ALA A 171 -3.85 -9.20 41.29
N VAL A 172 -5.18 -9.27 41.43
CA VAL A 172 -6.12 -9.75 40.40
C VAL A 172 -6.66 -8.63 39.49
N HIS A 173 -6.25 -7.37 39.73
CA HIS A 173 -6.61 -6.20 38.93
C HIS A 173 -5.37 -5.50 38.37
#